data_AF-A0AAE2ZCI2-F1
#
_entry.id   AF-A0AAE2ZCI2-F1
#
_cell.length_a   1.000
_cell.length_b   1.000
_cell.length_c   1.000
_cell.angle_alpha   90.00
_cell.angle_beta   90.00
_cell.angle_gamma   90.00
#
_symmetry.space_group_name_H-M   'P 1'
#
loop_
_entity.id
_entity.type
_entity.pdbx_description
1 polymer ?
#
loop_
_entity_poly.entity_id
_entity_poly.type
_entity_poly.pdbx_seq_one_letter_code
_entity_poly.pdbx_strand_id
1 'polypeptide(L)'
;MANSKVFVDNYLPALLGQAWMLVSSEFHAIVEEKGLSILEWRVLSTLAGNGSMGITELSQKTVSKQPTITRVLQRLEQQGHVVRHSNHNGSDKRITLVSVTSSGMSLVDGLLIAAQQHEEVVLAPLGLRKSKILKQVLQELIERHSIENTNTADKSTSDKNNEKNLKRKKSSSLNLSKETTK
;
A
#
# COMPACT_ATOMS: atom_id res chain seq x y z
N MET A 1 42.01 -6.98 3.60
CA MET A 1 40.91 -7.67 4.28
C MET A 1 39.64 -6.80 4.22
N ALA A 2 38.51 -7.43 3.89
CA ALA A 2 37.16 -7.17 4.43
C ALA A 2 36.40 -5.82 4.22
N ASN A 3 36.52 -5.13 3.08
CA ASN A 3 35.68 -3.94 2.83
C ASN A 3 34.36 -4.20 2.06
N SER A 4 34.08 -5.46 1.68
CA SER A 4 32.89 -5.82 0.88
C SER A 4 31.63 -6.11 1.71
N LYS A 5 31.74 -6.30 3.04
CA LYS A 5 30.57 -6.48 3.91
C LYS A 5 29.91 -5.16 4.32
N VAL A 6 30.61 -4.03 4.22
CA VAL A 6 30.18 -2.75 4.82
C VAL A 6 29.08 -2.03 4.04
N PHE A 7 28.92 -2.30 2.74
CA PHE A 7 27.94 -1.58 1.91
C PHE A 7 26.50 -1.91 2.28
N VAL A 8 26.15 -3.20 2.38
CA VAL A 8 24.78 -3.63 2.67
C VAL A 8 24.37 -3.23 4.09
N ASP A 9 25.30 -3.28 5.04
CA ASP A 9 25.07 -2.93 6.45
C ASP A 9 24.76 -1.43 6.66
N ASN A 10 25.03 -0.57 5.67
CA ASN A 10 24.73 0.87 5.72
C ASN A 10 23.75 1.31 4.62
N TYR A 11 23.31 0.39 3.76
CA TYR A 11 22.41 0.70 2.66
C TYR A 11 20.97 0.81 3.18
N LEU A 12 20.38 2.01 3.12
CA LEU A 12 19.09 2.32 3.74
C LEU A 12 17.98 1.30 3.42
N PRO A 13 17.74 0.88 2.16
CA PRO A 13 16.72 -0.14 1.86
C PRO A 13 16.99 -1.50 2.52
N ALA A 14 18.26 -1.90 2.64
CA ALA A 14 18.62 -3.15 3.31
C ALA A 14 18.39 -3.04 4.83
N LEU A 15 18.73 -1.90 5.44
CA LEU A 15 18.44 -1.63 6.85
C LEU A 15 16.94 -1.64 7.13
N LEU A 16 16.14 -0.97 6.30
CA LEU A 16 14.68 -0.94 6.42
C LEU A 16 14.08 -2.35 6.27
N GLY A 17 14.53 -3.12 5.28
CA GLY A 17 14.06 -4.49 5.07
C GLY A 17 14.41 -5.42 6.24
N GLN A 18 15.64 -5.34 6.76
CA GLN A 18 16.07 -6.15 7.90
C GLN A 18 15.35 -5.75 9.19
N ALA A 19 15.27 -4.45 9.49
CA ALA A 19 14.55 -3.95 10.66
C ALA A 19 13.08 -4.35 10.60
N TRP A 20 12.43 -4.21 9.44
CA TRP A 20 11.07 -4.66 9.23
C TRP A 20 10.89 -6.16 9.51
N MET A 21 11.75 -7.00 8.92
CA MET A 21 11.68 -8.45 9.11
C MET A 21 11.81 -8.84 10.59
N LEU A 22 12.79 -8.26 11.29
CA LEU A 22 13.08 -8.58 12.69
C LEU A 22 11.98 -8.07 13.64
N VAL A 23 11.45 -6.87 13.40
CA VAL A 23 10.42 -6.26 14.25
C VAL A 23 9.05 -6.90 14.00
N SER A 24 8.73 -7.28 12.76
CA SER A 24 7.40 -7.78 12.42
C SER A 24 7.19 -9.27 12.68
N SER A 25 8.25 -10.08 12.69
CA SER A 25 8.16 -11.54 12.79
C SER A 25 7.47 -12.03 14.08
N GLU A 26 7.81 -11.44 15.22
CA GLU A 26 7.22 -11.79 16.52
C GLU A 26 5.71 -11.49 16.53
N PHE A 27 5.33 -10.31 16.05
CA PHE A 27 3.92 -9.93 16.01
C PHE A 27 3.12 -10.71 14.96
N HIS A 28 3.74 -11.11 13.85
CA HIS A 28 3.09 -11.92 12.82
C HIS A 28 2.61 -13.28 13.39
N ALA A 29 3.36 -13.90 14.29
CA ALA A 29 2.93 -15.15 14.93
C ALA A 29 1.64 -14.97 15.75
N ILE A 30 1.53 -13.84 16.48
CA ILE A 30 0.33 -13.50 17.27
C ILE A 30 -0.88 -13.31 16.35
N VAL A 31 -0.69 -12.67 15.20
CA VAL A 31 -1.75 -12.47 14.20
C VAL A 31 -2.24 -13.80 13.64
N GLU A 32 -1.31 -14.69 13.29
CA GLU A 32 -1.65 -16.01 12.73
C GLU A 32 -2.33 -16.91 13.75
N GLU A 33 -1.96 -16.85 15.03
CA GLU A 33 -2.64 -17.56 16.12
C GLU A 33 -4.11 -17.11 16.27
N LYS A 34 -4.42 -15.86 15.95
CA LYS A 34 -5.80 -15.36 15.88
C LYS A 34 -6.55 -15.73 14.60
N GLY A 35 -5.94 -16.54 13.73
CA GLY A 35 -6.57 -17.06 12.51
C GLY A 35 -6.65 -16.06 11.36
N LEU A 36 -5.93 -14.94 11.44
CA LEU A 36 -5.83 -13.96 10.35
C LEU A 36 -4.53 -14.16 9.58
N SER A 37 -4.58 -14.02 8.26
CA SER A 37 -3.34 -13.76 7.52
C SER A 37 -2.82 -12.36 7.84
N ILE A 38 -1.50 -12.19 7.72
CA ILE A 38 -0.84 -10.89 7.93
C ILE A 38 -1.45 -9.79 7.06
N LEU A 39 -1.85 -10.13 5.82
CA LEU A 39 -2.43 -9.15 4.92
C LEU A 39 -3.87 -8.78 5.30
N GLU A 40 -4.68 -9.72 5.78
CA GLU A 40 -6.00 -9.39 6.34
C GLU A 40 -5.88 -8.49 7.56
N TRP A 41 -4.96 -8.83 8.47
CA TRP A 41 -4.66 -8.00 9.61
C TRP A 41 -4.32 -6.56 9.17
N ARG A 42 -3.38 -6.39 8.25
CA ARG A 42 -3.00 -5.05 7.76
C ARG A 42 -4.17 -4.31 7.13
N VAL A 43 -5.02 -5.01 6.36
CA VAL A 43 -6.21 -4.39 5.76
C VAL A 43 -7.18 -3.93 6.85
N LEU A 44 -7.54 -4.80 7.78
CA LEU A 44 -8.51 -4.50 8.83
C LEU A 44 -8.00 -3.43 9.81
N SER A 45 -6.75 -3.52 10.25
CA SER A 45 -6.15 -2.53 11.16
C SER A 45 -5.98 -1.17 10.50
N THR A 46 -5.66 -1.13 9.20
CA THR A 46 -5.60 0.11 8.42
C THR A 46 -6.98 0.78 8.35
N LEU A 47 -8.03 0.02 8.03
CA LEU A 47 -9.40 0.52 7.98
C LEU A 47 -9.93 0.95 9.35
N ALA A 48 -9.60 0.20 10.41
CA ALA A 48 -9.96 0.54 11.78
C ALA A 48 -9.35 1.88 12.23
N GLY A 49 -8.08 2.13 11.92
CA GLY A 49 -7.38 3.34 12.35
C GLY A 49 -7.61 4.59 11.49
N ASN A 50 -7.92 4.42 10.19
CA ASN A 50 -8.04 5.54 9.24
C ASN A 50 -9.48 5.78 8.77
N GLY A 51 -10.41 4.87 9.08
CA GLY A 51 -11.78 4.91 8.57
C GLY A 51 -11.91 4.45 7.12
N SER A 52 -12.99 4.91 6.48
CA SER A 52 -13.34 4.53 5.12
C SER A 52 -12.31 5.05 4.11
N MET A 53 -11.80 4.17 3.23
CA MET A 53 -10.83 4.57 2.20
C MET A 53 -10.98 3.83 0.88
N GLY A 54 -10.37 4.38 -0.17
CA GLY A 54 -10.35 3.77 -1.50
C GLY A 54 -9.38 2.57 -1.59
N ILE A 55 -9.67 1.64 -2.50
CA ILE A 55 -8.83 0.44 -2.71
C ILE A 55 -7.39 0.81 -3.09
N THR A 56 -7.19 1.86 -3.88
CA THR A 56 -5.85 2.33 -4.27
C THR A 56 -5.04 2.78 -3.05
N GLU A 57 -5.63 3.61 -2.18
CA GLU A 57 -4.98 4.07 -0.96
C GLU A 57 -4.67 2.89 -0.02
N LEU A 58 -5.63 1.97 0.15
CA LEU A 58 -5.43 0.77 0.94
C LEU A 58 -4.27 -0.08 0.40
N SER A 59 -4.11 -0.19 -0.92
CA SER A 59 -3.00 -0.91 -1.54
C SER A 59 -1.64 -0.30 -1.24
N GLN A 60 -1.55 1.03 -1.19
CA GLN A 60 -0.34 1.75 -0.83
C GLN A 60 0.00 1.56 0.65
N LYS A 61 -0.98 1.77 1.55
CA LYS A 61 -0.78 1.64 3.01
C LYS A 61 -0.43 0.22 3.44
N THR A 62 -0.96 -0.80 2.77
CA THR A 62 -0.69 -2.22 3.07
C THR A 62 0.52 -2.79 2.32
N VAL A 63 1.21 -1.95 1.52
CA VAL A 63 2.38 -2.31 0.70
C VAL A 63 2.09 -3.54 -0.16
N SER A 64 0.95 -3.53 -0.85
CA SER A 64 0.43 -4.67 -1.60
C SER A 64 -0.16 -4.24 -2.93
N LYS A 65 -0.04 -5.09 -3.95
CA LYS A 65 -0.61 -4.79 -5.27
C LYS A 65 -2.14 -4.77 -5.19
N GLN A 66 -2.77 -3.85 -5.92
CA GLN A 66 -4.22 -3.68 -5.93
C GLN A 66 -5.01 -4.98 -6.23
N PRO A 67 -4.63 -5.84 -7.19
CA PRO A 67 -5.34 -7.11 -7.41
C PRO A 67 -5.36 -8.04 -6.18
N THR A 68 -4.26 -8.07 -5.42
CA THR A 68 -4.16 -8.83 -4.18
C THR A 68 -5.12 -8.27 -3.13
N ILE A 69 -5.15 -6.95 -2.96
CA ILE A 69 -6.06 -6.27 -2.03
C ILE A 69 -7.51 -6.50 -2.41
N THR A 70 -7.86 -6.42 -3.70
CA THR A 70 -9.22 -6.69 -4.15
C THR A 70 -9.68 -8.09 -3.75
N ARG A 71 -8.82 -9.10 -3.87
CA ARG A 71 -9.13 -10.49 -3.48
C ARG A 71 -9.26 -10.66 -1.97
N VAL A 72 -8.38 -10.03 -1.19
CA VAL A 72 -8.47 -10.03 0.28
C VAL A 72 -9.77 -9.38 0.74
N LEU A 73 -10.08 -8.21 0.20
CA LEU A 73 -11.32 -7.50 0.51
C LEU A 73 -12.56 -8.29 0.13
N GLN A 74 -12.56 -9.02 -1.00
CA GLN A 74 -13.69 -9.88 -1.37
C GLN A 74 -13.94 -10.96 -0.31
N ARG A 75 -12.88 -11.60 0.20
CA ARG A 75 -12.99 -12.62 1.24
C ARG A 75 -13.48 -12.03 2.57
N LEU A 76 -12.89 -10.92 3.00
CA LEU A 76 -13.31 -10.23 4.22
C LEU A 76 -14.76 -9.74 4.14
N GLU A 77 -15.21 -9.32 2.96
CA GLU A 77 -16.59 -8.89 2.72
C GLU A 77 -17.56 -10.08 2.77
N GLN A 78 -17.20 -11.21 2.16
CA GLN A 78 -17.97 -12.47 2.27
C GLN A 78 -18.09 -12.96 3.71
N GLN A 79 -17.08 -12.71 4.54
CA GLN A 79 -17.09 -13.02 5.97
C GLN A 79 -17.79 -11.95 6.82
N GLY A 80 -18.24 -10.84 6.23
CA GLY A 80 -18.92 -9.76 6.93
C GLY A 80 -18.02 -8.83 7.73
N HIS A 81 -16.70 -8.86 7.53
CA HIS A 81 -15.73 -8.04 8.28
C HIS A 81 -15.49 -6.65 7.65
N VAL A 82 -15.77 -6.49 6.36
CA VAL A 82 -15.70 -5.19 5.66
C VAL A 82 -16.94 -5.00 4.79
N VAL A 83 -17.20 -3.75 4.43
CA VAL A 83 -18.27 -3.39 3.49
C VAL A 83 -17.77 -2.40 2.46
N ARG A 84 -18.11 -2.64 1.19
CA ARG A 84 -17.86 -1.69 0.10
C ARG A 84 -19.06 -0.79 -0.14
N HIS A 85 -18.79 0.47 -0.42
CA HIS A 85 -19.83 1.45 -0.74
C HIS A 85 -19.31 2.49 -1.73
N SER A 86 -20.23 3.10 -2.48
CA SER A 86 -19.88 4.13 -3.44
C SER A 86 -19.50 5.42 -2.73
N ASN A 87 -18.54 6.15 -3.28
CA ASN A 87 -18.13 7.47 -2.80
C ASN A 87 -19.17 8.56 -3.13
N HIS A 88 -20.33 8.50 -2.48
CA HIS A 88 -21.45 9.41 -2.78
C HIS A 88 -21.14 10.89 -2.48
N ASN A 89 -20.27 11.13 -1.50
CA ASN A 89 -19.96 12.46 -0.97
C ASN A 89 -18.65 13.05 -1.50
N GLY A 90 -17.91 12.31 -2.34
CA GLY A 90 -16.65 12.75 -2.91
C GLY A 90 -16.77 13.32 -4.33
N SER A 91 -15.70 13.98 -4.77
CA SER A 91 -15.59 14.57 -6.11
C SER A 91 -15.62 13.53 -7.23
N ASP A 92 -15.11 12.32 -6.97
CA ASP A 92 -15.18 11.19 -7.90
C ASP A 92 -16.02 10.04 -7.33
N LYS A 93 -17.26 9.94 -7.84
CA LYS A 93 -18.24 8.90 -7.49
C LYS A 93 -17.86 7.51 -8.01
N ARG A 94 -16.85 7.40 -8.88
CA ARG A 94 -16.35 6.11 -9.39
C ARG A 94 -15.47 5.37 -8.39
N ILE A 95 -15.03 6.06 -7.33
CA ILE A 95 -14.22 5.46 -6.29
C ILE A 95 -15.11 4.56 -5.42
N THR A 96 -14.73 3.29 -5.31
CA THR A 96 -15.28 2.39 -4.31
C THR A 96 -14.53 2.56 -3.00
N LEU A 97 -15.26 2.94 -1.96
CA LEU A 97 -14.76 3.03 -0.61
C LEU A 97 -15.00 1.72 0.13
N VAL A 98 -14.15 1.47 1.12
CA VAL A 98 -14.20 0.29 1.97
C VAL A 98 -14.17 0.75 3.42
N SER A 99 -15.09 0.22 4.23
CA SER A 99 -15.08 0.40 5.69
C SER A 99 -14.99 -0.96 6.40
N VAL A 100 -14.40 -0.96 7.59
CA VAL A 100 -14.50 -2.09 8.51
C VAL A 100 -15.90 -2.12 9.13
N THR A 101 -16.46 -3.32 9.33
CA THR A 101 -17.73 -3.50 10.05
C THR A 101 -17.48 -3.67 11.55
N SER A 102 -18.54 -3.68 12.37
CA SER A 102 -18.41 -4.03 13.79
C SER A 102 -17.80 -5.42 14.00
N SER A 103 -18.16 -6.40 13.16
CA SER A 103 -17.56 -7.74 13.22
C SER A 103 -16.07 -7.71 12.89
N GLY A 104 -15.68 -6.94 11.85
CA GLY A 104 -14.27 -6.76 11.52
C GLY A 104 -13.49 -6.05 12.62
N MET A 105 -14.10 -5.07 13.28
CA MET A 105 -13.50 -4.36 14.42
C MET A 105 -13.24 -5.32 15.59
N SER A 106 -14.23 -6.13 15.97
CA SER A 106 -14.09 -7.11 17.04
C SER A 106 -12.99 -8.14 16.79
N LEU A 107 -12.66 -8.44 15.54
CA LEU A 107 -11.52 -9.31 15.21
C LEU A 107 -10.16 -8.64 15.47
N VAL A 108 -10.08 -7.32 15.28
CA VAL A 108 -8.81 -6.59 15.37
C VAL A 108 -8.59 -5.89 16.69
N ASP A 109 -9.61 -5.66 17.52
CA ASP A 109 -9.48 -4.93 18.79
C ASP A 109 -8.37 -5.49 19.69
N GLY A 110 -8.38 -6.80 19.93
CA GLY A 110 -7.33 -7.45 20.74
C GLY A 110 -5.94 -7.39 20.10
N LEU A 111 -5.87 -7.49 18.77
CA LEU A 111 -4.62 -7.39 18.02
C LEU A 111 -4.08 -5.96 17.96
N LEU A 112 -4.95 -4.94 17.98
CA LEU A 112 -4.54 -3.52 18.06
C LEU A 112 -3.86 -3.23 19.39
N ILE A 113 -4.41 -3.75 20.50
CA ILE A 113 -3.78 -3.63 21.83
C ILE A 113 -2.44 -4.37 21.84
N ALA A 114 -2.39 -5.60 21.33
CA ALA A 114 -1.14 -6.36 21.25
C ALA A 114 -0.10 -5.67 20.36
N ALA A 115 -0.51 -5.03 19.26
CA ALA A 115 0.38 -4.28 18.38
C ALA A 115 0.98 -3.05 19.07
N GLN A 116 0.19 -2.35 19.89
CA GLN A 116 0.67 -1.21 20.69
C GLN A 116 1.70 -1.66 21.72
N GLN A 117 1.42 -2.75 22.46
CA GLN A 117 2.35 -3.32 23.43
C GLN A 117 3.65 -3.79 22.76
N HIS A 118 3.54 -4.46 21.61
CA HIS A 118 4.68 -4.87 20.81
C HIS A 118 5.55 -3.68 20.40
N GLU A 119 4.91 -2.61 19.91
CA GLU A 119 5.62 -1.38 19.55
C GLU A 119 6.35 -0.74 20.74
N GLU A 120 5.73 -0.70 21.91
CA GLU A 120 6.35 -0.20 23.13
C GLU A 120 7.61 -0.99 23.50
N VAL A 121 7.54 -2.33 23.46
CA VAL A 121 8.68 -3.22 23.75
C VAL A 121 9.82 -2.99 22.77
N VAL A 122 9.51 -2.94 21.47
CA VAL A 122 10.51 -2.72 20.40
C VAL A 122 11.21 -1.36 20.55
N LEU A 123 10.47 -0.33 20.96
CA LEU A 123 10.98 1.04 21.05
C LEU A 123 11.60 1.37 22.42
N ALA A 124 11.36 0.56 23.45
CA ALA A 124 11.86 0.81 24.80
C ALA A 124 13.39 1.01 24.88
N PRO A 125 14.24 0.19 24.21
CA PRO A 125 15.69 0.37 24.24
C PRO A 125 16.20 1.67 23.60
N LEU A 126 15.41 2.28 22.71
CA LEU A 126 15.76 3.54 22.05
C LEU A 126 15.44 4.77 22.92
N GLY A 127 14.48 4.63 23.84
CA GLY A 127 13.94 5.72 24.65
C GLY A 127 13.08 6.70 23.83
N LEU A 128 12.23 7.45 24.53
CA LEU A 128 11.16 8.27 23.93
C LEU A 128 11.64 9.23 22.82
N ARG A 129 12.79 9.89 23.02
CA ARG A 129 13.32 10.88 22.06
C ARG A 129 13.72 10.24 20.73
N LYS A 130 14.51 9.16 20.77
CA LYS A 130 14.98 8.49 19.54
C LYS A 130 13.81 7.82 18.83
N SER A 131 12.90 7.19 19.58
CA SER A 131 11.69 6.57 19.03
C SER A 131 10.81 7.58 18.29
N LYS A 132 10.62 8.79 18.84
CA LYS A 132 9.90 9.87 18.16
C LYS A 132 10.58 10.30 16.86
N ILE A 133 11.90 10.54 16.90
CA ILE A 133 12.68 10.96 15.72
C ILE A 133 12.61 9.89 14.63
N LEU A 134 12.77 8.61 14.99
CA LEU A 134 12.70 7.49 14.05
C LEU A 134 11.36 7.50 13.29
N LYS A 135 10.23 7.57 14.01
CA LYS A 135 8.91 7.60 13.38
C LYS A 135 8.73 8.81 12.45
N GLN A 136 9.19 9.99 12.88
CA GLN A 136 9.11 11.21 12.07
C GLN A 136 9.92 11.10 10.76
N VAL A 137 11.16 10.61 10.83
CA VAL A 137 12.00 10.43 9.64
C VAL A 137 11.40 9.40 8.69
N LEU A 138 10.85 8.30 9.20
CA LEU A 138 10.17 7.29 8.37
C LEU A 138 8.92 7.86 7.69
N GLN A 139 8.11 8.64 8.41
CA GLN A 139 6.94 9.32 7.86
C GLN A 139 7.33 10.30 6.74
N GLU A 140 8.38 11.10 6.95
CA GLU A 140 8.91 12.02 5.95
C GLU A 140 9.41 11.28 4.70
N LEU A 141 10.14 10.16 4.88
CA LEU A 141 10.58 9.33 3.77
C LEU A 141 9.38 8.78 2.98
N ILE A 142 8.34 8.30 3.65
CA ILE A 142 7.12 7.77 2.99
C ILE A 142 6.41 8.87 2.20
N GLU A 143 6.19 10.03 2.81
CA GLU A 143 5.49 11.16 2.18
C GLU A 143 6.21 11.58 0.90
N ARG A 144 7.52 11.83 0.96
CA ARG A 144 8.33 12.25 -0.19
C ARG A 144 8.28 11.28 -1.37
N HIS A 145 8.22 9.97 -1.12
CA HIS A 145 8.24 8.94 -2.18
C HIS A 145 6.85 8.43 -2.59
N SER A 146 5.79 8.70 -1.82
CA SER A 146 4.41 8.38 -2.20
C SER A 146 3.91 9.25 -3.37
N ILE A 147 4.37 10.50 -3.45
CA ILE A 147 3.96 11.50 -4.45
C ILE A 147 4.59 11.24 -5.83
N GLU A 148 5.78 10.64 -5.88
CA GLU A 148 6.44 10.30 -7.14
C GLU A 148 5.79 9.10 -7.85
N ASN A 149 5.25 8.15 -7.07
CA ASN A 149 4.56 6.96 -7.61
C ASN A 149 3.18 7.28 -8.20
N THR A 150 2.50 8.33 -7.74
CA THR A 150 1.23 8.78 -8.33
C THR A 150 1.47 9.55 -9.64
N ASN A 151 2.54 10.36 -9.72
CA ASN A 151 2.86 11.15 -10.92
C ASN A 151 3.46 10.34 -12.08
N THR A 152 4.13 9.21 -11.79
CA THR A 152 4.68 8.33 -12.84
C THR A 152 3.62 7.41 -13.47
N ALA A 153 2.57 7.03 -12.73
CA ALA A 153 1.44 6.27 -13.27
C ALA A 153 0.66 7.07 -14.35
N ASP A 154 0.48 8.38 -14.14
CA ASP A 154 -0.19 9.26 -15.12
C ASP A 154 0.69 9.58 -16.34
N LYS A 155 2.00 9.80 -16.16
CA LYS A 155 2.92 10.03 -17.28
C LYS A 155 3.07 8.80 -18.19
N SER A 156 3.17 7.59 -17.62
CA SER A 156 3.31 6.36 -18.43
C SER A 156 2.07 6.02 -19.28
N THR A 157 0.88 6.47 -18.84
CA THR A 157 -0.38 6.31 -19.57
C THR A 157 -0.55 7.37 -20.65
N SER A 158 -0.13 8.62 -20.37
CA SER A 158 -0.11 9.70 -21.36
C SER A 158 0.89 9.42 -22.49
N ASP A 159 2.10 8.96 -22.17
CA ASP A 159 3.15 8.71 -23.16
C ASP A 159 2.81 7.52 -24.08
N LYS A 160 2.24 6.43 -23.53
CA LYS A 160 1.79 5.28 -24.34
C LYS A 160 0.60 5.61 -25.25
N ASN A 161 -0.31 6.48 -24.80
CA ASN A 161 -1.45 6.92 -25.62
C ASN A 161 -1.01 7.91 -26.71
N ASN A 162 -0.03 8.78 -26.44
CA ASN A 162 0.53 9.66 -27.46
C ASN A 162 1.30 8.88 -28.52
N GLU A 163 2.09 7.88 -28.14
CA GLU A 163 2.83 7.04 -29.09
C GLU A 163 1.89 6.19 -29.98
N LYS A 164 0.81 5.65 -29.39
CA LYS A 164 -0.22 4.92 -30.15
C LYS A 164 -1.01 5.82 -31.10
N ASN A 165 -1.35 7.05 -30.68
CA ASN A 165 -2.03 8.02 -31.54
C ASN A 165 -1.13 8.53 -32.67
N LEU A 166 0.17 8.71 -32.41
CA LEU A 166 1.13 9.13 -33.43
C LEU A 166 1.37 8.03 -34.47
N LYS A 167 1.41 6.76 -34.05
CA LYS A 167 1.49 5.60 -34.96
C LYS A 167 0.21 5.43 -35.79
N ARG A 168 -0.98 5.60 -35.20
CA ARG A 168 -2.26 5.57 -35.93
C ARG A 168 -2.40 6.69 -36.96
N LYS A 169 -2.02 7.93 -36.62
CA LYS A 169 -2.05 9.06 -37.56
C LYS A 169 -1.11 8.84 -38.76
N LYS A 170 0.10 8.31 -38.52
CA LYS A 170 1.06 7.99 -39.60
C LYS A 170 0.57 6.87 -40.52
N SER A 171 -0.13 5.86 -40.00
CA SER A 171 -0.73 4.79 -40.82
C SER A 171 -1.92 5.27 -41.64
N SER A 172 -2.77 6.16 -41.12
CA SER A 172 -3.89 6.74 -41.88
C SER A 172 -3.42 7.71 -42.98
N SER A 173 -2.37 8.51 -42.75
CA SER A 173 -1.81 9.38 -43.80
C SER A 173 -1.15 8.58 -44.93
N LEU A 174 -0.60 7.40 -44.65
CA LEU A 174 0.03 6.55 -45.66
C LEU A 174 -0.99 5.80 -46.54
N ASN A 175 -2.21 5.59 -46.03
CA ASN A 175 -3.29 4.93 -46.78
C ASN A 175 -4.07 5.92 -47.66
N LEU A 176 -4.27 7.18 -47.22
CA LEU A 176 -4.93 8.20 -48.04
C LEU A 176 -4.12 8.59 -49.29
N SER A 177 -2.78 8.58 -49.21
CA SER A 177 -1.92 8.88 -50.37
C SER A 177 -1.89 7.77 -51.43
N LYS A 178 -2.48 6.59 -51.17
CA LYS A 178 -2.54 5.48 -52.12
C LYS A 178 -3.87 5.38 -52.86
N GLU A 179 -4.93 6.06 -52.42
CA GLU A 179 -6.25 6.04 -53.07
C GLU A 179 -6.45 7.16 -54.11
N THR A 180 -5.60 8.18 -54.16
CA THR A 180 -5.70 9.29 -55.12
C THR A 180 -4.87 9.13 -56.39
N THR A 181 -4.41 7.92 -56.73
CA THR A 181 -3.62 7.66 -57.95
C THR A 181 -4.14 6.44 -58.72
N LYS A 182 -5.45 6.38 -58.92
CA LYS A 182 -6.06 5.48 -59.90
C LYS A 182 -7.10 6.23 -60.72
#